data_AF-A0A7K1KT14-F1
#
_entry.id   AF-A0A7K1KT14-F1
#
_cell.length_a   1.000
_cell.length_b   1.000
_cell.length_c   1.000
_cell.angle_alpha   90.00
_cell.angle_beta   90.00
_cell.angle_gamma   90.00
#
_symmetry.space_group_name_H-M   'P 1'
#
loop_
_entity.id
_entity.type
_entity.pdbx_description
1 polymer ?
#
loop_
_entity_poly.entity_id
_entity_poly.type
_entity_poly.pdbx_seq_one_letter_code
_entity_poly.pdbx_strand_id
1 'polypeptide(L)'
;MTGGYDSEMAQGRAALATRDLAAAYRHFGRAHNLGHDTLALHLAAHRGLLATAWKQRRPDRMITQIFLLGAAALFDRNQPQAKKPA
;
A
#
# COMPACT_ATOMS: atom_id res chain seq x y z
N MET A 1 -11.29 12.21 -7.05
CA MET A 1 -10.29 13.12 -6.46
C MET A 1 -9.11 12.28 -5.97
N THR A 2 -8.06 12.10 -6.79
CA THR A 2 -6.87 11.28 -6.47
C THR A 2 -5.73 12.07 -5.83
N GLY A 3 -5.83 13.41 -5.78
CA GLY A 3 -4.75 14.30 -5.30
C GLY A 3 -4.27 14.02 -3.87
N GLY A 4 -5.15 13.51 -2.99
CA GLY A 4 -4.76 13.10 -1.64
C GLY A 4 -3.86 11.86 -1.64
N TYR A 5 -4.19 10.85 -2.44
CA TYR A 5 -3.39 9.62 -2.55
C TYR A 5 -2.01 9.92 -3.14
N ASP A 6 -1.96 10.65 -4.25
CA ASP A 6 -0.71 10.94 -4.95
C ASP A 6 0.24 11.76 -4.08
N SER A 7 -0.30 12.72 -3.32
CA SER A 7 0.44 13.52 -2.34
C SER A 7 1.02 12.66 -1.21
N GLU A 8 0.21 11.78 -0.59
CA GLU A 8 0.70 10.89 0.47
C GLU A 8 1.76 9.91 -0.05
N MET A 9 1.59 9.38 -1.26
CA MET A 9 2.60 8.53 -1.90
C MET A 9 3.91 9.28 -2.18
N ALA A 10 3.84 10.54 -2.62
CA ALA A 10 5.01 11.38 -2.85
C ALA A 10 5.75 11.69 -1.55
N GLN A 11 5.02 12.09 -0.51
CA GLN A 11 5.59 12.41 0.81
C GLN A 11 6.21 11.16 1.46
N GLY A 12 5.57 9.99 1.32
CA GLY A 12 6.13 8.71 1.79
C GLY A 12 7.45 8.37 1.09
N ARG A 13 7.55 8.56 -0.23
CA ARG A 13 8.81 8.37 -0.98
C ARG A 13 9.90 9.35 -0.54
N ALA A 14 9.55 10.63 -0.36
CA ALA A 14 10.49 11.64 0.10
C ALA A 14 11.05 11.30 1.50
N ALA A 15 10.19 10.94 2.45
CA ALA A 15 10.59 10.49 3.79
C ALA A 15 11.47 9.22 3.74
N LEU A 16 11.16 8.28 2.82
CA LEU A 16 11.97 7.08 2.65
C LEU A 16 13.37 7.38 2.07
N ALA A 17 13.48 8.42 1.24
CA ALA A 17 14.75 8.89 0.69
C ALA A 17 15.62 9.56 1.76
N THR A 18 15.03 10.33 2.68
CA THR A 18 15.72 10.96 3.81
C THR A 18 15.91 10.03 5.02
N ARG A 19 15.51 8.76 4.91
CA ARG A 19 15.54 7.76 5.99
C ARG A 19 14.68 8.12 7.21
N ASP A 20 13.72 9.02 7.07
CA ASP A 20 12.65 9.19 8.05
C ASP A 20 11.61 8.07 7.89
N LEU A 21 11.96 6.91 8.44
CA LEU A 21 11.16 5.69 8.29
C LEU A 21 9.83 5.77 9.04
N ALA A 22 9.73 6.61 10.07
CA ALA A 22 8.49 6.81 10.82
C ALA A 22 7.51 7.65 10.00
N ALA A 23 7.97 8.75 9.39
CA ALA A 23 7.15 9.53 8.48
C ALA A 23 6.77 8.72 7.24
N ALA A 24 7.71 7.99 6.63
CA ALA A 24 7.43 7.14 5.48
C ALA A 24 6.28 6.15 5.76
N TYR A 25 6.33 5.46 6.91
CA TYR A 25 5.30 4.51 7.30
C TYR A 25 3.93 5.18 7.46
N ARG A 26 3.87 6.37 8.09
CA ARG A 26 2.62 7.12 8.27
C ARG A 26 2.00 7.54 6.93
N HIS A 27 2.82 8.08 6.02
CA HIS A 27 2.36 8.52 4.71
C HIS A 27 1.84 7.34 3.87
N PHE A 28 2.57 6.23 3.80
CA PHE A 28 2.09 5.06 3.07
C PHE A 28 0.86 4.42 3.73
N GLY A 29 0.71 4.50 5.05
CA GLY A 29 -0.51 4.07 5.75
C GLY A 29 -1.74 4.92 5.38
N ARG A 30 -1.58 6.24 5.26
CA ARG A 30 -2.65 7.12 4.76
C ARG A 30 -2.97 6.85 3.30
N ALA A 31 -1.96 6.69 2.45
CA ALA A 31 -2.14 6.31 1.05
C ALA A 31 -2.87 4.96 0.90
N HIS A 32 -2.59 3.98 1.77
CA HIS A 32 -3.27 2.69 1.80
C HIS A 32 -4.78 2.85 2.08
N ASN A 33 -5.13 3.66 3.09
CA ASN A 33 -6.54 3.94 3.40
C ASN A 33 -7.24 4.69 2.26
N LEU A 34 -6.59 5.68 1.65
CA LEU A 34 -7.13 6.45 0.53
C LEU A 34 -7.28 5.63 -0.77
N GLY A 35 -6.37 4.69 -0.99
CA GLY A 35 -6.37 3.81 -2.17
C GLY A 35 -7.10 2.48 -1.95
N HIS A 36 -7.79 2.28 -0.83
CA HIS A 36 -8.33 0.99 -0.41
C HIS A 36 -9.29 0.38 -1.45
N ASP A 37 -10.15 1.20 -2.05
CA ASP A 37 -11.17 0.75 -3.01
C ASP A 37 -10.60 0.44 -4.40
N THR A 38 -9.34 0.80 -4.66
CA THR A 38 -8.68 0.52 -5.94
C THR A 38 -7.48 -0.37 -5.71
N LEU A 39 -7.60 -1.64 -6.10
CA LEU A 39 -6.57 -2.65 -5.86
C LEU A 39 -5.15 -2.20 -6.28
N ALA A 40 -5.03 -1.56 -7.45
CA ALA A 40 -3.75 -1.03 -7.91
C ALA A 40 -3.13 -0.02 -6.94
N LEU A 41 -3.93 0.93 -6.43
CA LEU A 41 -3.51 1.95 -5.47
C LEU A 41 -3.19 1.35 -4.11
N HIS A 42 -4.02 0.41 -3.65
CA HIS A 42 -3.85 -0.34 -2.43
C HIS A 42 -2.53 -1.13 -2.42
N LEU A 43 -2.25 -1.89 -3.48
CA LEU A 43 -1.01 -2.66 -3.63
C LEU A 43 0.22 -1.76 -3.74
N ALA A 44 0.11 -0.61 -4.41
CA ALA A 44 1.20 0.36 -4.48
C ALA A 44 1.55 0.95 -3.09
N ALA A 45 0.55 1.24 -2.25
CA ALA A 45 0.76 1.69 -0.88
C ALA A 45 1.42 0.60 0.00
N HIS A 46 0.98 -0.66 -0.14
CA HIS A 46 1.61 -1.80 0.52
C HIS A 46 3.08 -1.99 0.15
N ARG A 47 3.46 -1.76 -1.11
CA ARG A 47 4.88 -1.77 -1.53
C ARG A 47 5.70 -0.72 -0.78
N GLY A 48 5.15 0.48 -0.58
CA GLY A 48 5.79 1.53 0.23
C GLY A 48 5.97 1.13 1.69
N LEU A 49 4.94 0.53 2.29
CA LEU A 49 5.00 -0.02 3.66
C LEU A 49 6.04 -1.13 3.79
N LEU A 50 6.10 -2.06 2.84
CA LEU A 50 7.07 -3.15 2.81
C LEU A 50 8.51 -2.63 2.69
N ALA A 51 8.76 -1.69 1.77
CA ALA A 51 10.07 -1.06 1.61
C ALA A 51 10.52 -0.33 2.89
N THR A 52 9.58 0.30 3.59
CA THR A 52 9.83 0.95 4.88
C THR A 52 10.15 -0.07 5.97
N ALA A 53 9.36 -1.14 6.09
CA ALA A 53 9.58 -2.22 7.06
C ALA A 53 10.93 -2.94 6.84
N TRP A 54 11.31 -3.16 5.58
CA TRP A 54 12.63 -3.69 5.21
C TRP A 54 13.76 -2.77 5.71
N LYS A 55 13.67 -1.47 5.43
CA LYS A 55 14.67 -0.51 5.92
C LYS A 55 14.69 -0.39 7.45
N GLN A 56 13.56 -0.57 8.13
CA GLN A 56 13.47 -0.59 9.59
C GLN A 56 14.03 -1.90 10.20
N ARG A 57 14.34 -2.92 9.39
CA ARG A 57 14.69 -4.28 9.84
C ARG A 57 13.65 -4.87 10.79
N ARG A 58 12.36 -4.67 10.48
CA ARG A 58 11.23 -5.21 11.24
C ARG A 58 10.60 -6.38 10.49
N PRO A 59 11.13 -7.61 10.66
CA PRO A 59 10.71 -8.78 9.88
C PRO A 59 9.26 -9.17 10.17
N ASP A 60 8.78 -8.94 11.39
CA ASP A 60 7.38 -9.08 11.79
C ASP A 60 6.45 -8.30 10.85
N ARG A 61 6.76 -7.02 10.62
CA ARG A 61 5.97 -6.16 9.74
C ARG A 61 6.12 -6.51 8.27
N MET A 62 7.28 -6.99 7.85
CA MET A 62 7.48 -7.44 6.46
C MET A 62 6.60 -8.64 6.12
N ILE A 63 6.56 -9.64 7.01
CA ILE A 63 5.77 -10.85 6.81
C ILE A 63 4.28 -10.48 6.66
N THR A 64 3.75 -9.65 7.56
CA THR A 64 2.37 -9.17 7.46
C THR A 64 2.07 -8.50 6.12
N GLN A 65 2.97 -7.64 5.63
CA GLN A 65 2.76 -6.95 4.36
C GLN A 65 2.80 -7.91 3.16
N ILE A 66 3.68 -8.92 3.18
CA ILE A 66 3.75 -9.95 2.13
C ILE A 66 2.47 -10.80 2.12
N PHE A 67 1.97 -11.21 3.30
CA PHE A 67 0.71 -11.94 3.41
C PHE A 67 -0.48 -11.12 2.87
N LEU A 68 -0.56 -9.83 3.21
CA LEU A 68 -1.64 -8.95 2.74
C LEU A 68 -1.57 -8.70 1.22
N LEU A 69 -0.37 -8.54 0.65
CA LEU A 69 -0.16 -8.45 -0.80
C LEU A 69 -0.62 -9.73 -1.51
N GLY A 70 -0.26 -10.89 -0.97
CA GLY A 70 -0.66 -12.20 -1.52
C GLY A 70 -2.17 -12.42 -1.44
N ALA A 71 -2.77 -12.11 -0.29
CA ALA A 71 -4.22 -12.23 -0.09
C ALA A 71 -5.00 -11.33 -1.06
N ALA A 72 -4.61 -10.05 -1.20
CA ALA A 72 -5.27 -9.12 -2.11
C ALA A 72 -5.20 -9.60 -3.57
N ALA A 73 -4.08 -10.16 -4.02
CA ALA A 73 -3.94 -10.73 -5.35
C ALA A 73 -4.75 -12.02 -5.57
N LEU A 74 -4.98 -12.80 -4.50
CA LEU A 74 -5.77 -14.03 -4.56
C LEU A 74 -7.28 -13.73 -4.59
N PHE A 75 -7.73 -12.75 -3.80
CA PHE A 75 -9.15 -12.36 -3.74
C PHE A 75 -9.60 -11.58 -4.99
N ASP A 76 -8.72 -10.79 -5.62
CA ASP A 76 -9.00 -10.16 -6.92
C ASP A 76 -9.32 -11.20 -8.01
N ARG A 77 -8.58 -12.31 -8.02
CA ARG A 77 -8.80 -13.43 -8.95
C ARG A 77 -10.08 -14.23 -8.68
N ASN A 78 -10.59 -14.18 -7.45
CA ASN A 78 -11.76 -14.96 -7.02
C ASN A 78 -13.05 -14.12 -6.89
N GLN A 79 -13.04 -12.85 -7.29
CA GLN A 79 -14.29 -12.11 -7.44
C GLN A 79 -14.96 -12.53 -8.76
N PRO A 80 -16.16 -13.16 -8.72
CA PRO A 80 -16.94 -13.30 -9.94
C PRO A 80 -17.23 -11.89 -10.46
N GLN A 81 -16.77 -11.59 -11.67
CA GLN A 81 -17.11 -10.35 -12.36
C GLN A 81 -18.63 -10.21 -12.34
N ALA A 82 -19.14 -9.25 -11.57
CA ALA A 82 -20.55 -8.94 -11.57
C ALA A 82 -20.92 -8.51 -13.00
N LYS A 83 -21.52 -9.42 -13.76
CA LYS A 83 -22.16 -9.11 -15.04
C LYS A 83 -23.17 -8.00 -14.76
N LYS A 84 -22.92 -6.80 -15.30
CA LYS A 84 -23.97 -5.79 -15.44
C LYS A 84 -25.07 -6.39 -16.32
N PRO A 85 -26.34 -6.40 -15.90
CA PRO A 85 -27.43 -6.74 -16.80
C PRO A 85 -27.48 -5.70 -17.93
N ALA A 86 -27.73 -6.22 -19.14
CA ALA A 86 -27.88 -5.47 -20.38
C ALA A 86 -29.14 -4.60 -20.38
#